data_AF-A0AA43CXD2-F1
#
_entry.id   AF-A0AA43CXD2-F1
#
_cell.length_a   1.000
_cell.length_b   1.000
_cell.length_c   1.000
_cell.angle_alpha   90.00
_cell.angle_beta   90.00
_cell.angle_gamma   90.00
#
_symmetry.space_group_name_H-M   'P 1'
#
loop_
_entity.id
_entity.type
_entity.pdbx_description
1 polymer ?
#
loop_
_entity_poly.entity_id
_entity_poly.type
_entity_poly.pdbx_seq_one_letter_code
_entity_poly.pdbx_strand_id
1 'polypeptide(L)'
;MNDITDPVALAAYWKEQVDAWKSTETSQVRFCQANELPYHRFVYWRQKFERGPGSSQTKRGSGGFATVDYRPEANSGLTLSLPNGLVLRGISADNVPVVRQLLEQL
;
A
#
# COMPACT_ATOMS: atom_id res chain seq x y z
N MET A 1 8.74 -7.06 30.63
CA MET A 1 8.32 -8.14 29.72
C MET A 1 8.80 -7.80 28.31
N ASN A 2 9.96 -8.36 27.97
CA ASN A 2 10.69 -8.39 26.69
C ASN A 2 10.66 -7.15 25.78
N ASP A 3 11.60 -6.24 26.05
CA ASP A 3 12.17 -5.29 25.09
C ASP A 3 13.03 -6.05 24.07
N ILE A 4 12.37 -6.71 23.12
CA ILE A 4 13.05 -7.20 21.92
C ILE A 4 13.09 -6.02 20.95
N THR A 5 14.18 -5.26 20.98
CA THR A 5 14.36 -4.05 20.16
C THR A 5 14.66 -4.36 18.69
N ASP A 6 14.88 -5.64 18.35
CA ASP A 6 15.13 -6.11 16.99
C ASP A 6 13.82 -6.52 16.29
N PRO A 7 13.41 -5.83 15.20
CA PRO A 7 12.19 -6.13 14.47
C PRO A 7 12.17 -7.55 13.86
N VAL A 8 13.33 -8.13 13.56
CA VAL A 8 13.45 -9.49 12.99
C VAL A 8 13.20 -10.53 14.08
N ALA A 9 13.81 -10.37 15.25
CA ALA A 9 13.60 -11.27 16.39
C ALA A 9 12.15 -11.21 16.89
N LEU A 10 11.54 -10.03 16.87
CA LEU A 10 10.12 -9.87 17.22
C LEU A 10 9.22 -10.62 16.21
N ALA A 11 9.51 -10.51 14.91
CA ALA A 11 8.76 -11.24 13.89
C ALA A 11 8.89 -12.76 14.05
N ALA A 12 10.09 -13.25 14.36
CA ALA A 12 10.33 -14.68 14.60
C ALA A 12 9.52 -15.19 15.80
N TYR A 13 9.56 -14.47 16.92
CA TYR A 13 8.80 -14.80 18.13
C TYR A 13 7.30 -14.90 17.84
N TRP A 14 6.71 -13.89 17.17
CA TRP A 14 5.28 -13.91 16.87
C TRP A 14 4.90 -14.97 15.86
N LYS A 15 5.80 -15.33 14.94
CA LYS A 15 5.57 -16.43 13.99
C LYS A 15 5.43 -17.76 14.73
N GLU A 16 6.32 -18.03 15.68
CA GLU A 16 6.27 -19.23 16.52
C GLU A 16 4.95 -19.31 17.30
N GLN A 17 4.51 -18.20 17.93
CA GLN A 17 3.24 -18.17 18.66
C GLN A 17 2.03 -18.40 17.76
N VAL A 18 2.04 -17.86 16.53
CA VAL A 18 0.95 -18.06 15.56
C VAL A 18 0.92 -19.50 15.06
N ASP A 19 2.08 -20.11 14.81
CA ASP A 19 2.16 -21.50 14.36
C ASP A 19 1.78 -22.49 15.48
N ALA A 20 2.18 -22.20 16.73
CA ALA A 20 1.73 -22.92 17.91
C ALA A 20 0.21 -22.79 18.13
N TRP A 21 -0.36 -21.60 17.89
CA TRP A 21 -1.82 -21.46 17.95
C TRP A 21 -2.51 -22.29 16.86
N LYS A 22 -1.99 -22.29 15.62
CA LYS A 22 -2.58 -23.06 14.51
C LYS A 22 -2.59 -24.57 14.74
N SER A 23 -1.61 -25.09 15.50
CA SER A 23 -1.61 -26.52 15.87
C SER A 23 -2.58 -26.84 17.00
N THR A 24 -3.06 -25.83 17.74
CA THR A 24 -4.12 -25.98 18.73
C THR A 24 -5.49 -25.74 18.09
N GLU A 25 -6.45 -26.65 18.28
CA GLU A 25 -7.86 -26.42 17.90
C GLU A 25 -8.58 -25.45 18.86
N THR A 26 -7.86 -24.48 19.42
CA THR A 26 -8.39 -23.53 20.41
C THR A 26 -8.69 -22.19 19.79
N SER A 27 -9.65 -21.46 20.37
CA SER A 27 -9.92 -20.10 19.95
C SER A 27 -8.73 -19.19 20.28
N GLN A 28 -8.51 -18.17 19.45
CA GLN A 28 -7.41 -17.20 19.61
C GLN A 28 -7.43 -16.54 20.99
N VAL A 29 -8.62 -16.26 21.52
CA VAL A 29 -8.79 -15.65 22.84
C VAL A 29 -8.29 -16.58 23.94
N ARG A 30 -8.65 -17.87 23.88
CA ARG A 30 -8.18 -18.87 24.86
C ARG A 30 -6.68 -19.08 24.77
N PHE A 31 -6.13 -19.14 23.56
CA PHE A 31 -4.69 -19.26 23.36
C PHE A 31 -3.92 -18.05 23.91
N CYS A 32 -4.40 -16.83 23.65
CA CYS A 32 -3.79 -15.62 24.19
C CYS A 32 -3.89 -15.56 25.71
N GLN A 33 -5.01 -16.01 26.29
CA GLN A 33 -5.19 -16.04 27.74
C GLN A 33 -4.27 -17.07 28.42
N ALA A 34 -4.11 -18.26 27.81
CA ALA A 34 -3.26 -19.32 28.36
C ALA A 34 -1.76 -19.00 28.27
N ASN A 35 -1.34 -18.26 27.24
CA ASN A 35 0.07 -17.90 27.01
C ASN A 35 0.40 -16.44 27.42
N GLU A 36 -0.52 -15.77 28.11
CA GLU A 36 -0.38 -14.37 28.56
C GLU A 36 0.01 -13.39 27.42
N LEU A 37 -0.50 -13.63 26.22
CA LEU A 37 -0.20 -12.84 25.04
C LEU A 37 -1.17 -11.66 24.89
N PRO A 38 -0.66 -10.45 24.54
CA PRO A 38 -1.53 -9.34 24.20
C PRO A 38 -2.35 -9.63 22.94
N TYR A 39 -3.66 -9.78 23.10
CA TYR A 39 -4.59 -10.17 22.03
C TYR A 39 -4.45 -9.29 20.77
N HIS A 40 -4.34 -7.97 20.94
CA HIS A 40 -4.21 -7.03 19.83
C HIS A 40 -2.92 -7.24 19.01
N ARG A 41 -1.79 -7.55 19.68
CA ARG A 41 -0.52 -7.83 19.00
C ARG A 41 -0.58 -9.17 18.27
N PHE A 42 -1.18 -10.17 18.91
CA PHE A 42 -1.38 -11.48 18.29
C PHE A 42 -2.20 -11.38 17.00
N VAL A 43 -3.35 -10.71 17.04
CA VAL A 43 -4.20 -10.50 15.86
C VAL A 43 -3.46 -9.74 14.77
N TYR A 44 -2.72 -8.69 15.13
CA TYR A 44 -1.90 -7.94 14.16
C TYR A 44 -0.87 -8.85 13.47
N TRP A 45 -0.08 -9.61 14.22
CA TRP A 45 0.95 -10.46 13.66
C TRP A 45 0.39 -11.63 12.86
N ARG A 46 -0.70 -12.25 13.32
CA ARG A 46 -1.40 -13.28 12.54
C ARG A 46 -1.84 -12.72 11.19
N GLN A 47 -2.53 -11.58 11.18
CA GLN A 47 -2.94 -10.94 9.94
C GLN A 47 -1.74 -10.61 9.07
N LYS A 48 -0.65 -10.10 9.64
CA LYS A 48 0.58 -9.77 8.91
C LYS A 48 1.20 -10.98 8.22
N PHE A 49 1.21 -12.16 8.85
CA PHE A 49 1.73 -13.39 8.24
C PHE A 49 0.77 -13.99 7.20
N GLU A 50 -0.54 -13.89 7.41
CA GLU A 50 -1.55 -14.36 6.45
C GLU A 50 -1.60 -13.48 5.18
N ARG A 51 -1.21 -12.21 5.29
CA ARG A 51 -1.36 -11.20 4.24
C ARG A 51 -0.21 -11.10 3.25
N GLY A 52 0.93 -11.75 3.53
CA GLY A 52 2.15 -11.64 2.73
C GLY A 52 2.73 -10.21 2.68
N PRO A 53 4.01 -10.05 2.30
CA PRO A 53 4.59 -8.72 2.07
C PRO A 53 3.98 -8.12 0.80
N GLY A 54 2.97 -7.26 0.94
CA GLY A 54 2.42 -6.51 -0.19
C GLY A 54 0.90 -6.35 -0.21
N SER A 55 0.11 -7.01 0.64
CA SER A 55 -1.32 -6.70 0.70
C SER A 55 -1.58 -5.48 1.59
N SER A 56 -1.49 -4.31 0.96
CA SER A 56 -2.20 -3.12 1.42
C SER A 56 -3.65 -3.52 1.71
N GLN A 57 -4.14 -3.20 2.91
CA GLN A 57 -5.52 -3.42 3.33
C GLN A 57 -6.50 -3.21 2.15
N THR A 58 -7.17 -4.26 1.69
CA THR A 58 -8.58 -4.11 1.32
C THR A 58 -9.30 -3.77 2.61
N LYS A 59 -9.29 -2.48 2.93
CA LYS A 59 -10.05 -1.91 4.03
C LYS A 59 -11.48 -2.40 3.84
N ARG A 60 -12.02 -2.99 4.89
CA ARG A 60 -13.46 -3.20 5.05
C ARG A 60 -14.16 -1.93 4.58
N GLY A 61 -14.89 -2.01 3.47
CA GLY A 61 -15.63 -0.89 2.91
C GLY A 61 -16.67 -0.42 3.92
N SER A 62 -16.33 0.58 4.72
CA SER A 62 -17.28 1.35 5.54
C SER A 62 -16.80 2.79 5.77
N GLY A 63 -15.93 3.29 4.90
CA GLY A 63 -15.63 4.72 4.81
C GLY A 63 -15.77 5.12 3.36
N GLY A 64 -16.56 6.17 3.08
CA GLY A 64 -16.85 6.69 1.73
C GLY A 64 -15.64 7.30 1.00
N PHE A 65 -14.46 6.72 1.19
CA PHE A 65 -13.22 7.12 0.57
C PHE A 65 -12.81 6.05 -0.44
N ALA A 66 -12.63 6.47 -1.69
CA ALA A 66 -12.04 5.64 -2.73
C ALA A 66 -10.50 5.76 -2.67
N THR A 67 -9.81 4.64 -2.83
CA THR A 67 -8.37 4.64 -3.06
C THR A 67 -8.12 5.13 -4.49
N VAL A 68 -7.29 6.16 -4.66
CA VAL A 68 -6.87 6.63 -5.98
C VAL A 68 -5.49 6.06 -6.27
N ASP A 69 -5.38 5.24 -7.31
CA ASP A 69 -4.10 4.84 -7.87
C ASP A 69 -3.52 5.99 -8.70
N TYR A 70 -2.53 6.67 -8.14
CA TYR A 70 -1.72 7.63 -8.90
C TYR A 70 -0.76 6.84 -9.80
N ARG A 71 -1.12 6.71 -11.08
CA ARG A 71 -0.14 6.34 -12.11
C ARG A 71 0.58 7.62 -12.51
N PRO A 72 1.87 7.80 -12.18
CA PRO A 72 2.65 8.81 -12.85
C PRO A 72 2.65 8.44 -14.33
N GLU A 73 1.88 9.17 -15.13
CA GLU A 73 1.99 9.11 -16.58
C GLU A 73 3.49 9.26 -16.87
N ALA A 74 4.10 8.22 -17.46
CA ALA A 74 5.46 8.27 -17.97
C ALA A 74 5.44 9.19 -19.21
N ASN A 75 5.17 10.47 -18.97
CA ASN A 75 5.09 11.50 -19.99
C ASN A 75 6.51 11.78 -20.42
N SER A 76 6.99 10.98 -21.38
CA SER A 76 8.23 11.22 -22.11
C SER A 76 8.12 12.38 -23.10
N GLY A 77 6.91 12.95 -23.26
CA GLY A 77 6.66 14.07 -24.16
C GLY A 77 6.99 15.44 -23.56
N LEU A 78 7.32 16.40 -24.44
CA LEU A 78 7.63 17.77 -24.05
C LEU A 78 6.38 18.48 -23.51
N THR A 79 6.61 19.46 -22.63
CA THR A 79 5.58 20.35 -22.09
C THR A 79 5.88 21.78 -22.52
N LEU A 80 4.90 22.46 -23.12
CA LEU A 80 4.96 23.86 -23.50
C LEU A 80 3.99 24.67 -22.64
N SER A 81 4.48 25.74 -22.00
CA SER A 81 3.65 26.70 -21.28
C SER A 81 3.59 28.00 -22.07
N LEU A 82 2.39 28.46 -22.37
CA LEU A 82 2.13 29.65 -23.18
C LEU A 82 1.88 30.87 -22.28
N PRO A 83 2.25 32.09 -22.72
CA PRO A 83 2.05 33.31 -21.92
C PRO A 83 0.59 33.63 -21.57
N ASN A 84 -0.36 33.09 -22.33
CA ASN A 84 -1.80 33.19 -22.07
C ASN A 84 -2.30 32.23 -20.96
N GLY A 85 -1.39 31.46 -20.34
CA GLY A 85 -1.71 30.51 -19.27
C GLY A 85 -2.07 29.11 -19.72
N LEU A 86 -2.09 28.83 -21.03
CA LEU A 86 -2.31 27.48 -21.56
C LEU A 86 -1.06 26.61 -21.39
N VAL A 87 -1.26 25.33 -21.05
CA VAL A 87 -0.18 24.36 -20.90
C VAL A 87 -0.48 23.13 -21.77
N LEU A 88 0.38 22.88 -22.75
CA LEU A 88 0.33 21.70 -23.62
C LEU A 88 1.33 20.66 -23.09
N ARG A 89 0.87 19.41 -22.90
CA ARG A 89 1.69 18.31 -22.35
C ARG A 89 1.68 17.11 -23.30
N GLY A 90 2.73 16.29 -23.24
CA GLY A 90 2.80 15.05 -24.01
C GLY A 90 3.16 15.26 -25.49
N ILE A 91 3.93 16.31 -25.81
CA ILE A 91 4.33 16.60 -27.19
C ILE A 91 5.40 15.58 -27.62
N SER A 92 5.12 14.80 -28.66
CA SER A 92 6.01 13.81 -29.29
C SER A 92 6.12 14.09 -30.79
N ALA A 93 7.07 13.44 -31.48
CA ALA A 93 7.26 13.61 -32.93
C ALA A 93 5.97 13.40 -33.74
N ASP A 94 5.08 12.53 -33.27
CA ASP A 94 3.84 12.15 -33.95
C ASP A 94 2.76 13.26 -33.91
N ASN A 95 2.80 14.12 -32.89
CA ASN A 95 1.77 15.14 -32.67
C ASN A 95 2.24 16.58 -32.92
N VAL A 96 3.50 16.78 -33.35
CA VAL A 96 4.04 18.10 -33.71
C VAL A 96 3.18 18.86 -34.73
N PRO A 97 2.65 18.23 -35.81
CA PRO A 97 1.83 18.96 -36.78
C PRO A 97 0.53 19.50 -36.16
N VAL A 98 -0.07 18.74 -35.23
CA VAL A 98 -1.29 19.13 -34.53
C VAL A 98 -1.02 20.27 -33.55
N VAL A 99 0.09 20.18 -32.81
CA VAL A 99 0.53 21.26 -31.91
C VAL A 99 0.77 22.55 -32.70
N ARG A 100 1.37 22.47 -33.89
CA ARG A 100 1.58 23.62 -34.76
C ARG A 100 0.25 24.27 -35.18
N GLN A 101 -0.70 23.48 -35.66
CA GLN A 101 -2.03 23.99 -36.05
C GLN A 101 -2.73 24.67 -34.87
N LEU A 102 -2.63 24.10 -33.67
CA LEU A 102 -3.23 24.68 -32.47
C LEU A 102 -2.60 26.02 -32.10
N LEU A 103 -1.27 26.15 -32.25
CA LEU A 103 -0.57 27.41 -32.01
C LEU A 103 -0.89 28.49 -33.07
N GLU A 104 -1.23 28.10 -34.30
CA GLU A 104 -1.62 29.03 -35.36
C GLU A 104 -3.02 29.64 -35.16
N GLN A 105 -3.85 29.04 -34.29
CA GLN A 105 -5.21 29.50 -33.98
C GLN A 105 -5.31 30.27 -32.65
N LEU A 106 -4.19 30.46 -31.95
CA LEU A 106 -4.09 31.13 -30.65
C LEU A 106 -3.44 32.52 -30.80
#